data_AF-A0A433ZZU4-F1
#
_entry.id   AF-A0A433ZZU4-F1
#
_cell.length_a   1.000
_cell.length_b   1.000
_cell.length_c   1.000
_cell.angle_alpha   90.00
_cell.angle_beta   90.00
_cell.angle_gamma   90.00
#
_symmetry.space_group_name_H-M   'P 1'
#
loop_
_entity.id
_entity.type
_entity.pdbx_description
1 polymer ?
#
loop_
_entity_poly.entity_id
_entity_poly.type
_entity_poly.pdbx_seq_one_letter_code
_entity_poly.pdbx_strand_id
1 'polypeptide(L)' 'MKAMIFAAGRGERMRPLTDDCPKPLLKVRGRPLITWHVLNLVRAGITEI' A
#
# COMPACT_ATOMS: atom_id res chain seq x y z
N MET A 1 2.22 15.17 13.45
CA MET A 1 3.23 14.12 13.16
C MET A 1 3.09 13.74 11.71
N LYS A 2 4.19 13.60 10.96
CA LYS A 2 4.17 13.16 9.55
C LYS A 2 4.58 11.71 9.46
N ALA A 3 3.99 10.97 8.53
CA ALA A 3 4.44 9.63 8.15
C ALA A 3 4.93 9.63 6.70
N MET A 4 5.55 8.52 6.30
CA MET A 4 5.90 8.24 4.91
C MET A 4 5.61 6.76 4.63
N ILE A 5 5.01 6.47 3.48
CA ILE A 5 4.78 5.09 3.02
C ILE A 5 5.75 4.78 1.89
N PHE A 6 6.68 3.85 2.12
CA PHE A 6 7.58 3.36 1.07
C PHE A 6 6.84 2.42 0.12
N ALA A 7 6.44 2.92 -1.04
CA ALA A 7 5.70 2.20 -2.08
C ALA A 7 6.61 1.76 -3.26
N ALA A 8 7.87 1.41 -2.97
CA ALA A 8 8.88 1.06 -3.97
C ALA A 8 8.99 -0.47 -4.21
N GLY A 9 9.84 -0.84 -5.18
CA GLY A 9 10.18 -2.22 -5.51
C GLY A 9 9.38 -2.79 -6.70
N ARG A 10 10.01 -3.69 -7.47
CA ARG A 10 9.46 -4.24 -8.72
C ARG A 10 8.37 -5.30 -8.57
N GLY A 11 8.09 -5.76 -7.35
CA GLY A 11 7.04 -6.75 -7.11
C GLY A 11 7.29 -8.16 -7.69
N GLU A 12 8.52 -8.50 -8.09
CA GLU A 12 8.83 -9.69 -8.91
C GLU A 12 8.28 -11.02 -8.39
N ARG A 13 8.24 -11.23 -7.08
CA ARG A 13 7.68 -12.45 -6.46
C ARG A 13 6.16 -12.60 -6.60
N MET A 14 5.46 -11.50 -6.89
CA MET A 14 4.00 -11.45 -7.01
C MET A 14 3.54 -11.46 -8.47
N ARG A 15 4.44 -11.60 -9.44
CA ARG A 15 4.07 -11.80 -10.84
C ARG A 15 3.18 -13.04 -11.00
N PRO A 16 2.21 -13.02 -11.93
CA PRO A 16 1.96 -11.98 -12.94
C PRO A 16 1.14 -10.78 -12.43
N LEU A 17 0.68 -10.81 -11.18
CA LEU A 17 -0.20 -9.75 -10.65
C LEU A 17 0.43 -8.37 -10.74
N THR A 18 1.76 -8.29 -10.66
CA THR A 18 2.51 -7.03 -10.67
C THR A 18 3.07 -6.61 -12.02
N ASP A 19 2.73 -7.29 -13.11
CA ASP A 19 3.21 -6.89 -14.43
C ASP A 19 2.53 -5.59 -14.90
N ASP A 20 1.21 -5.47 -14.69
CA ASP A 20 0.42 -4.28 -15.06
C ASP A 20 -0.08 -3.46 -13.86
N CYS A 21 0.05 -3.97 -12.63
CA CYS A 21 -0.46 -3.33 -11.42
C CYS A 21 0.56 -3.35 -10.28
N PRO A 22 1.10 -2.21 -9.82
CA PRO A 22 2.13 -2.22 -8.78
C PRO A 22 1.57 -2.82 -7.48
N LYS A 23 2.41 -3.55 -6.74
CA LYS A 23 2.02 -4.26 -5.50
C LYS A 23 1.13 -3.43 -4.55
N PRO A 24 1.42 -2.14 -4.26
CA PRO A 24 0.59 -1.33 -3.35
C PRO A 24 -0.87 -1.18 -3.81
N LEU A 25 -1.15 -1.33 -5.10
CA LEU A 25 -2.49 -1.18 -5.68
C LEU A 25 -3.23 -2.52 -5.85
N LEU A 26 -2.57 -3.66 -5.63
CA LEU A 26 -3.24 -4.96 -5.63
C LEU A 26 -4.32 -5.03 -4.55
N LYS A 27 -5.49 -5.59 -4.90
CA LYS A 27 -6.63 -5.67 -3.98
C LYS A 27 -6.50 -6.87 -3.03
N VAL A 28 -6.61 -6.61 -1.73
CA VAL A 28 -6.72 -7.62 -0.66
C VAL A 28 -8.03 -7.36 0.08
N ARG A 29 -8.92 -8.35 0.10
CA ARG A 29 -10.28 -8.24 0.68
C ARG A 29 -11.04 -7.01 0.15
N GLY A 30 -11.00 -6.82 -1.17
CA GLY A 30 -11.73 -5.76 -1.87
C GLY A 30 -11.09 -4.36 -1.80
N ARG A 31 -9.96 -4.16 -1.11
CA ARG A 31 -9.29 -2.85 -0.98
C ARG A 31 -7.83 -2.91 -1.45
N PRO A 32 -7.28 -1.86 -2.09
CA PRO A 32 -5.86 -1.80 -2.40
C PRO A 32 -4.97 -2.02 -1.17
N LEU A 33 -3.84 -2.70 -1.34
CA LEU A 33 -2.93 -3.06 -0.24
C LEU A 33 -2.48 -1.82 0.54
N ILE A 34 -2.18 -0.72 -0.16
CA ILE A 34 -1.77 0.56 0.45
C ILE A 34 -2.84 1.17 1.37
N THR A 35 -4.13 0.93 1.10
CA THR A 35 -5.22 1.43 1.93
C THR A 35 -5.14 0.88 3.36
N TRP A 36 -4.67 -0.35 3.55
CA TRP A 36 -4.49 -0.92 4.89
C TRP A 36 -3.44 -0.16 5.70
N HIS A 37 -2.35 0.30 5.07
CA HIS A 37 -1.36 1.15 5.73
C HIS A 37 -1.94 2.51 6.11
N VAL A 38 -2.67 3.16 5.20
CA VAL A 38 -3.34 4.45 5.45
C VAL A 38 -4.33 4.33 6.62
N LEU A 39 -5.17 3.30 6.64
CA LEU A 39 -6.14 3.09 7.73
C LEU A 39 -5.46 2.89 9.09
N ASN A 40 -4.30 2.22 9.11
CA ASN A 40 -3.54 2.06 10.35
C ASN A 40 -2.90 3.37 10.81
N LEU A 41 -2.39 4.20 9.89
CA LEU A 41 -1.87 5.53 10.21
C LEU A 41 -2.96 6.46 10.76
N VAL A 42 -4.15 6.44 10.15
CA VAL A 42 -5.32 7.19 10.64
C VAL A 42 -5.73 6.73 12.03
N ARG A 43 -5.77 5.41 12.28
CA ARG A 43 -6.05 4.86 13.63
C ARG A 43 -5.01 5.27 14.67
N ALA A 44 -3.77 5.50 14.25
CA ALA A 44 -2.70 6.00 15.10
C ALA A 44 -2.72 7.55 15.26
N GLY A 45 -3.72 8.25 14.72
CA GLY A 45 -3.85 9.70 14.81
C GLY A 45 -2.93 10.49 13.87
N ILE A 46 -2.36 9.85 12.85
CA ILE A 46 -1.52 10.52 11.84
C ILE A 46 -2.40 11.04 10.72
N THR A 47 -2.32 12.34 10.46
CA THR A 47 -3.16 13.05 9.48
C THR A 47 -2.38 13.63 8.31
N GLU A 48 -1.06 13.45 8.27
CA GLU A 48 -0.18 13.92 7.19
C GLU A 48 0.79 12.80 6.79
N ILE A 49 0.79 12.44 5.50
CA ILE A 49 1.55 11.33 4.88
C ILE A 49 2.23 11.85 3.63
#